data_AF-A0A3D8PQD2-F1
#
_entry.id   AF-A0A3D8PQD2-F1
#
_cell.length_a   1.000
_cell.length_b   1.000
_cell.length_c   1.000
_cell.angle_alpha   90.00
_cell.angle_beta   90.00
_cell.angle_gamma   90.00
#
_symmetry.space_group_name_H-M   'P 1'
#
loop_
_entity.id
_entity.type
_entity.pdbx_description
1 polymer ?
#
loop_
_entity_poly.entity_id
_entity_poly.type
_entity_poly.pdbx_seq_one_letter_code
_entity_poly.pdbx_strand_id
1 'polypeptide(L)' 'MKNLPLSQAIKLINVILEEDVTNKFNEQAENAGEHGDPSFVVTNSRGESVEVFVDWNKEEDVLSYSINEDFKSE' A
#
# COMPACT_ATOMS: atom_id res chain seq x y z
N MET A 1 -2.88 -12.56 -5.06
CA MET A 1 -2.31 -11.21 -4.95
C MET A 1 -2.21 -10.64 -6.36
N LYS A 2 -2.74 -9.43 -6.60
CA LYS A 2 -2.69 -8.76 -7.90
C LYS A 2 -1.66 -7.65 -7.81
N ASN A 3 -0.70 -7.63 -8.72
CA ASN A 3 0.27 -6.54 -8.84
C ASN A 3 -0.45 -5.33 -9.46
N LEU A 4 -0.74 -4.34 -8.63
CA LEU A 4 -1.46 -3.13 -9.01
C LEU A 4 -0.47 -1.97 -9.18
N PRO A 5 -0.68 -1.09 -10.16
CA PRO A 5 0.04 0.18 -10.20
C PRO A 5 -0.40 1.08 -9.04
N LEU A 6 0.48 2.02 -8.65
CA LEU A 6 0.28 2.99 -7.56
C LEU A 6 -1.15 3.57 -7.52
N SER A 7 -1.62 4.11 -8.65
CA SER A 7 -2.94 4.75 -8.75
C SER A 7 -4.13 3.80 -8.57
N GLN A 8 -3.97 2.51 -8.85
CA GLN A 8 -5.01 1.51 -8.59
C GLN A 8 -4.98 1.07 -7.13
N ALA A 9 -3.78 0.90 -6.56
CA ALA A 9 -3.62 0.52 -5.16
C ALA A 9 -4.23 1.57 -4.22
N ILE A 10 -3.91 2.86 -4.43
CA ILE A 10 -4.48 3.97 -3.65
C ILE A 10 -6.01 3.98 -3.72
N LYS A 11 -6.58 3.81 -4.92
CA LYS A 11 -8.04 3.81 -5.09
C LYS A 11 -8.71 2.66 -4.33
N LEU A 12 -8.12 1.46 -4.38
CA LEU A 12 -8.63 0.31 -3.64
C LEU A 12 -8.56 0.53 -2.14
N ILE A 13 -7.43 1.02 -1.64
CA ILE A 13 -7.25 1.28 -0.20
C ILE A 13 -8.24 2.33 0.29
N ASN A 14 -8.45 3.41 -0.47
CA ASN A 14 -9.43 4.43 -0.10
C ASN A 14 -10.87 3.88 -0.04
N VAL A 15 -11.18 2.89 -0.88
CA VAL A 15 -12.48 2.18 -0.86
C VAL A 15 -12.57 1.24 0.35
N ILE A 16 -11.52 0.47 0.62
CA ILE A 16 -11.48 -0.49 1.75
C ILE A 16 -11.58 0.25 3.09
N LEU A 17 -10.82 1.33 3.22
CA LEU A 17 -10.74 2.12 4.45
C LEU A 17 -11.85 3.18 4.56
N GLU A 18 -12.68 3.32 3.53
CA GLU A 18 -13.74 4.34 3.41
C GLU A 18 -13.24 5.78 3.71
N GLU A 19 -11.96 6.04 3.48
CA GLU A 19 -11.25 7.29 3.83
C GLU A 19 -10.19 7.59 2.76
N ASP A 20 -9.99 8.87 2.43
CA ASP A 20 -8.87 9.25 1.57
C ASP A 20 -7.56 9.21 2.37
N VAL A 21 -6.80 8.12 2.21
CA VAL A 21 -5.49 7.91 2.84
C VAL A 21 -4.34 8.11 1.86
N THR A 22 -4.60 8.78 0.75
CA THR A 22 -3.64 9.00 -0.35
C THR A 22 -2.30 9.57 0.14
N ASN A 23 -2.33 10.55 1.04
CA ASN A 23 -1.10 11.13 1.61
C ASN A 23 -0.31 10.12 2.44
N LYS A 24 -0.99 9.42 3.37
CA LYS A 24 -0.37 8.38 4.22
C LYS A 24 0.24 7.28 3.37
N PHE A 25 -0.47 6.86 2.33
CA PHE A 25 -0.01 5.84 1.40
C PHE A 25 1.25 6.27 0.66
N ASN A 26 1.27 7.49 0.08
CA ASN A 26 2.44 7.99 -0.66
C ASN A 26 3.67 8.10 0.25
N GLU A 27 3.52 8.64 1.46
CA GLU A 27 4.63 8.73 2.42
C GLU A 27 5.22 7.34 2.73
N GLN A 28 4.37 6.32 2.93
CA GLN A 28 4.84 4.96 3.19
C GLN A 28 5.43 4.30 1.94
N ALA A 29 4.85 4.54 0.76
CA ALA A 29 5.35 3.99 -0.51
C ALA A 29 6.71 4.56 -0.91
N GLU A 30 6.93 5.87 -0.69
CA GLU A 30 8.24 6.50 -0.87
C GLU A 30 9.28 5.90 0.07
N ASN A 31 8.92 5.70 1.35
CA ASN A 31 9.81 5.04 2.30
C ASN A 31 10.12 3.58 1.94
N ALA A 32 9.11 2.80 1.55
CA ALA A 32 9.25 1.39 1.20
C ALA A 32 10.10 1.18 -0.06
N GLY A 33 9.91 2.04 -1.08
CA GLY A 33 10.70 2.01 -2.32
C GLY A 33 12.15 2.43 -2.12
N GLU A 34 12.42 3.41 -1.23
CA GLU A 34 13.76 3.96 -1.02
C GLU A 34 14.60 3.16 0.00
N HIS A 35 13.96 2.65 1.06
CA HIS A 35 14.63 1.90 2.14
C HIS A 35 14.61 0.37 1.95
N GLY A 36 13.85 -0.13 0.97
CA GLY A 36 13.80 -1.55 0.63
C GLY A 36 12.87 -2.38 1.50
N ASP A 37 11.96 -1.75 2.25
CA ASP A 37 10.91 -2.45 2.96
C ASP A 37 9.89 -3.03 1.96
N PRO A 38 9.68 -4.37 1.95
CA PRO A 38 8.81 -5.02 0.98
C PRO A 38 7.32 -4.87 1.31
N SER A 39 6.96 -4.19 2.41
CA SER A 39 5.58 -3.91 2.79
C SER A 39 5.48 -2.76 3.79
N PHE A 40 4.28 -2.18 3.88
CA PHE A 40 3.91 -1.16 4.87
C PHE A 40 2.43 -1.27 5.23
N VAL A 41 2.02 -0.65 6.34
CA VAL A 41 0.62 -0.67 6.81
C VAL A 41 0.03 0.74 6.71
N VAL A 42 -1.21 0.82 6.21
CA VAL A 42 -1.97 2.07 6.18
C VAL A 42 -3.19 1.94 7.08
N THR A 43 -3.28 2.82 8.07
CA THR A 43 -4.39 2.85 9.03
C THR A 43 -5.24 4.10 8.84
N ASN A 44 -6.56 3.94 8.78
CA ASN A 44 -7.51 5.06 8.73
C ASN A 44 -7.76 5.66 10.12
N SER A 45 -8.51 6.77 10.17
CA SER A 45 -8.87 7.42 11.44
C SER A 45 -9.78 6.57 12.34
N ARG A 46 -10.40 5.51 11.81
CA ARG A 46 -11.30 4.59 12.54
C ARG A 46 -10.55 3.42 13.18
N GLY A 47 -9.25 3.29 12.92
CA GLY A 47 -8.41 2.19 13.41
C GLY A 47 -8.39 0.96 12.49
N GLU A 48 -9.03 1.03 11.32
CA GLU A 48 -8.95 -0.02 10.30
C GLU A 48 -7.62 0.11 9.57
N SER A 49 -6.95 -1.03 9.36
CA SER A 49 -5.63 -1.08 8.77
C SER A 49 -5.60 -2.06 7.62
N VAL A 50 -4.82 -1.74 6.59
CA VAL A 50 -4.52 -2.64 5.48
C VAL A 50 -3.01 -2.74 5.32
N GLU A 51 -2.54 -3.95 5.04
CA GLU A 51 -1.15 -4.18 4.70
C GLU A 51 -0.97 -4.11 3.19
N VAL A 52 0.04 -3.36 2.77
CA VAL A 52 0.41 -3.15 1.38
C VAL A 52 1.79 -3.70 1.18
N PHE A 53 1.93 -4.64 0.25
CA PHE A 53 3.20 -5.17 -0.20
C PHE A 53 3.70 -4.37 -1.39
N VAL A 54 4.99 -4.06 -1.38
CA VAL A 54 5.70 -3.36 -2.45
C VAL A 54 6.68 -4.33 -3.08
N ASP A 55 6.49 -4.55 -4.37
CA ASP A 55 7.37 -5.35 -5.20
C ASP A 55 8.10 -4.41 -6.16
N TRP A 56 9.40 -4.25 -5.95
CA TRP A 56 10.25 -3.47 -6.84
C TRP A 56 10.89 -4.38 -7.88
N ASN A 57 10.42 -4.25 -9.12
CA ASN A 57 11.07 -4.88 -10.25
C ASN A 57 12.24 -4.02 -10.71
N LYS A 58 13.45 -4.41 -10.29
CA LYS A 58 14.72 -3.73 -10.63
C LYS A 58 15.05 -3.78 -12.13
N GLU A 59 14.54 -4.77 -12.85
CA GLU A 59 14.83 -4.92 -14.29
C GLU A 59 14.03 -3.92 -15.13
N GLU A 60 12.78 -3.66 -14.73
CA GLU A 60 11.89 -2.72 -15.42
C GLU A 60 11.82 -1.34 -14.75
N ASP A 61 12.49 -1.16 -13.62
CA ASP A 61 12.45 0.03 -12.76
C ASP A 61 11.01 0.44 -12.38
N VAL A 62 10.16 -0.55 -12.08
CA VAL A 62 8.75 -0.32 -11.73
C VAL A 62 8.42 -0.84 -10.35
N LEU A 63 7.56 -0.10 -9.64
CA LEU A 63 6.97 -0.52 -8.36
C LEU A 63 5.57 -1.10 -8.61
N SER A 64 5.35 -2.31 -8.12
CA SER A 64 4.06 -3.00 -8.08
C SER A 64 3.56 -3.12 -6.65
N TYR A 65 2.26 -2.98 -6.45
CA TYR A 65 1.65 -3.00 -5.13
C TYR A 65 0.64 -4.13 -4.99
N SER A 66 0.63 -4.83 -3.86
CA SER A 66 -0.38 -5.84 -3.53
C SER A 66 -1.02 -5.52 -2.20
N ILE A 67 -2.34 -5.54 -2.12
CA ILE A 67 -3.09 -5.19 -0.90
C ILE A 67 -3.58 -6.48 -0.24
N ASN A 68 -3.35 -6.60 1.06
CA ASN A 68 -3.88 -7.65 1.90
C ASN A 68 -5.11 -7.13 2.67
N GLU A 69 -6.29 -7.43 2.14
CA GLU A 69 -7.59 -6.99 2.68
C GLU A 69 -7.98 -7.71 3.97
N ASP A 70 -7.38 -8.88 4.25
CA ASP A 70 -7.65 -9.67 5.45
C ASP A 70 -6.72 -9.31 6.61
N PHE A 71 -5.92 -8.23 6.47
CA PHE A 71 -5.06 -7.75 7.55
C PHE A 71 -5.91 -7.27 8.73
N LYS A 72 -6.07 -8.13 9.73
CA LYS A 72 -6.60 -7.78 11.03
C LYS A 72 -5.43 -7.58 11.97
N SER A 73 -5.17 -6.34 12.38
CA SER A 73 -4.35 -6.10 13.56
C SER A 73 -5.02 -6.76 14.75
N GLU A 74 -4.44 -7.86 15.27
CA GLU A 74 -4.87 -8.53 16.51
C GLU A 74 -4.63 -7.68 17.76
#